data_AF-A0A382EII7-F1
#
_entry.id   AF-A0A382EII7-F1
#
_cell.length_a   1.000
_cell.length_b   1.000
_cell.length_c   1.000
_cell.angle_alpha   90.00
_cell.angle_beta   90.00
_cell.angle_gamma   90.00
#
_symmetry.space_group_name_H-M   'P 1'
#
loop_
_entity.id
_entity.type
_entity.pdbx_description
1 polymer ?
#
loop_
_entity_poly.entity_id
_entity_poly.type
_entity_poly.pdbx_seq_one_letter_code
_entity_poly.pdbx_strand_id
1 'polypeptide(L)'
;MHNLKNLFTQHIDAGLYPGVEWKIIHQNSIFEGRLGYLDFSSKKSLGTNSLYRIWSMTKPVISVVILQLIEEKKIKLDDIITEYLPQFNNLTVLKTRDSNISDTVNINNIPTIKDLLLHTAGFSYNFLGDAVAKEYHRVGLFHSNDTTLEEEINLLSTLPLLCQPSTEWVYSVSVDVLARIIEILTKETLQSVLEKRIFQPLEMVDTSFMLEESKLDRLMTSYEFDPLQKKLNEPSANTQKIEGYGYPTNSATYARGGHGLF
;
A
#
# COMPACT_ATOMS: atom_id res chain seq x y z
N MET A 1 1.11 -6.17 -30.34
CA MET A 1 0.09 -5.13 -30.06
C MET A 1 -1.33 -5.60 -30.32
N HIS A 2 -1.66 -6.13 -31.52
CA HIS A 2 -3.02 -6.63 -31.82
C HIS A 2 -3.53 -7.64 -30.77
N ASN A 3 -2.65 -8.54 -30.30
CA ASN A 3 -3.00 -9.54 -29.29
C ASN A 3 -3.37 -8.93 -27.92
N LEU A 4 -2.70 -7.87 -27.47
CA LEU A 4 -3.03 -7.21 -26.19
C LEU A 4 -4.36 -6.46 -26.27
N LYS A 5 -4.56 -5.68 -27.35
CA LYS A 5 -5.82 -4.97 -27.57
C LYS A 5 -6.99 -5.95 -27.62
N ASN A 6 -6.86 -7.03 -28.38
CA ASN A 6 -7.92 -8.05 -28.49
C ASN A 6 -8.18 -8.74 -27.15
N LEU A 7 -7.14 -9.10 -26.40
CA LEU A 7 -7.28 -9.71 -25.07
C LEU A 7 -8.03 -8.77 -24.11
N PHE A 8 -7.61 -7.51 -24.04
CA PHE A 8 -8.25 -6.52 -23.18
C PHE A 8 -9.70 -6.25 -23.59
N THR A 9 -9.98 -6.17 -24.90
CA THR A 9 -11.36 -6.07 -25.42
C THR A 9 -12.21 -7.26 -24.97
N GLN A 10 -11.73 -8.50 -25.12
CA GLN A 10 -12.48 -9.69 -24.71
C GLN A 10 -12.85 -9.67 -23.22
N HIS A 11 -11.93 -9.25 -22.35
CA HIS A 11 -12.20 -9.18 -20.93
C HIS A 11 -13.14 -8.02 -20.55
N ILE A 12 -13.05 -6.87 -21.22
CA ILE A 12 -14.00 -5.75 -21.03
C ILE A 12 -15.40 -6.17 -21.49
N ASP A 13 -15.51 -6.79 -22.67
CA ASP A 13 -16.78 -7.29 -23.22
C ASP A 13 -17.39 -8.39 -22.33
N ALA A 14 -16.55 -9.17 -21.65
CA ALA A 14 -16.95 -10.16 -20.66
C ALA A 14 -17.27 -9.55 -19.27
N GLY A 15 -17.14 -8.24 -19.11
CA GLY A 15 -17.46 -7.54 -17.85
C GLY A 15 -16.48 -7.80 -16.71
N LEU A 16 -15.21 -8.15 -17.00
CA LEU A 16 -14.22 -8.45 -15.97
C LEU A 16 -13.56 -7.20 -15.37
N TYR A 17 -13.45 -6.13 -16.15
CA TYR A 17 -12.99 -4.82 -15.69
C TYR A 17 -13.55 -3.73 -16.63
N PRO A 18 -13.78 -2.51 -16.11
CA PRO A 18 -14.49 -1.46 -16.84
C PRO A 18 -13.63 -0.87 -17.96
N GLY A 19 -12.31 -0.89 -17.80
CA GLY A 19 -11.34 -0.32 -18.72
C GLY A 19 -9.90 -0.63 -18.28
N VAL A 20 -8.97 -0.37 -19.17
CA VAL A 20 -7.54 -0.60 -18.96
C VAL A 20 -6.72 0.40 -19.76
N GLU A 21 -5.63 0.87 -19.18
CA GLU A 21 -4.55 1.57 -19.85
C GLU A 21 -3.26 0.77 -19.67
N TRP A 22 -2.41 0.72 -20.70
CA TRP A 22 -1.11 0.07 -20.63
C TRP A 22 -0.06 0.84 -21.43
N LYS A 23 1.19 0.71 -21.00
CA LYS A 23 2.37 1.23 -21.70
C LYS A 23 3.54 0.27 -21.52
N ILE A 24 4.14 -0.13 -22.63
CA ILE A 24 5.33 -0.99 -22.68
C ILE A 24 6.39 -0.24 -23.46
N ILE A 25 7.54 -0.01 -22.83
CA ILE A 25 8.69 0.62 -23.46
C ILE A 25 9.75 -0.46 -23.65
N HIS A 26 10.17 -0.67 -24.89
CA HIS A 26 11.24 -1.62 -25.21
C HIS A 26 12.21 -0.95 -26.17
N GLN A 27 13.43 -0.69 -25.68
CA GLN A 27 14.40 0.17 -26.36
C GLN A 27 13.77 1.54 -26.67
N ASN A 28 13.78 1.96 -27.94
CA ASN A 28 13.17 3.21 -28.39
C ASN A 28 11.72 3.03 -28.88
N SER A 29 11.14 1.83 -28.75
CA SER A 29 9.75 1.57 -29.16
C SER A 29 8.80 1.72 -27.98
N ILE A 30 7.72 2.47 -28.20
CA ILE A 30 6.62 2.62 -27.25
C ILE A 30 5.40 1.88 -27.78
N PHE A 31 4.85 1.00 -26.95
CA PHE A 31 3.63 0.24 -27.23
C PHE A 31 2.62 0.56 -26.13
N GLU A 32 1.63 1.38 -26.45
CA GLU A 32 0.64 1.84 -25.47
C GLU A 32 -0.78 1.75 -26.03
N GLY A 33 -1.75 1.79 -25.13
CA GLY A 33 -3.15 1.81 -25.51
C GLY A 33 -4.05 1.94 -24.29
N ARG A 34 -5.31 2.26 -24.57
CA ARG A 34 -6.38 2.34 -23.60
C ARG A 34 -7.69 1.83 -24.19
N LEU A 35 -8.50 1.18 -23.38
CA LEU A 35 -9.78 0.60 -23.76
C LEU A 35 -10.78 0.71 -22.61
N GLY A 36 -12.06 0.83 -22.96
CA GLY A 36 -13.14 0.86 -21.97
C GLY A 36 -13.31 2.21 -21.30
N TYR A 37 -13.77 2.18 -20.06
CA TYR A 37 -14.34 3.32 -19.35
C TYR A 37 -13.59 3.61 -18.05
N LEU A 38 -13.44 4.90 -17.77
CA LEU A 38 -13.06 5.43 -16.46
C LEU A 38 -14.16 5.16 -15.42
N ASP A 39 -15.41 5.32 -15.87
CA ASP A 39 -16.61 5.04 -15.11
C ASP A 39 -17.62 4.32 -15.99
N PHE A 40 -17.97 3.10 -15.58
CA PHE A 40 -18.84 2.19 -16.32
C PHE A 40 -20.29 2.69 -16.38
N SER A 41 -20.78 3.37 -15.34
CA SER A 41 -22.17 3.82 -15.24
C SER A 41 -22.48 4.98 -16.20
N SER A 42 -21.59 5.97 -16.24
CA SER A 42 -21.65 7.15 -17.10
C SER A 42 -21.07 6.92 -18.49
N LYS A 43 -20.39 5.78 -18.69
CA LYS A 43 -19.62 5.46 -19.90
C LYS A 43 -18.56 6.52 -20.23
N LYS A 44 -18.02 7.21 -19.22
CA LYS A 44 -16.90 8.14 -19.41
C LYS A 44 -15.68 7.35 -19.87
N SER A 45 -15.13 7.67 -21.03
CA SER A 45 -13.96 6.98 -21.59
C SER A 45 -12.69 7.28 -20.79
N LEU A 46 -11.73 6.35 -20.81
CA LEU A 46 -10.38 6.60 -20.25
C LEU A 46 -9.66 7.73 -21.00
N GLY A 47 -9.02 8.62 -20.25
CA GLY A 47 -8.18 9.70 -20.77
C GLY A 47 -6.69 9.32 -20.78
N THR A 48 -5.83 10.18 -21.35
CA THR A 48 -4.36 9.97 -21.34
C THR A 48 -3.71 10.12 -19.98
N ASN A 49 -4.37 10.84 -19.06
CA ASN A 49 -3.87 11.16 -17.73
C ASN A 49 -4.92 10.78 -16.69
N SER A 50 -5.60 9.65 -16.89
CA SER A 50 -6.49 9.08 -15.90
C SER A 50 -5.70 8.71 -14.65
N LEU A 51 -6.29 8.93 -13.48
CA LEU A 51 -5.67 8.68 -12.18
C LEU A 51 -6.17 7.36 -11.63
N TYR A 52 -5.30 6.64 -10.93
CA TYR A 52 -5.58 5.29 -10.47
C TYR A 52 -5.19 5.17 -9.02
N ARG A 53 -5.97 4.45 -8.22
CA ARG A 53 -5.46 4.02 -6.92
C ARG A 53 -4.42 2.93 -7.14
N ILE A 54 -3.12 3.20 -6.92
CA ILE A 54 -2.04 2.24 -7.23
C ILE A 54 -1.77 1.24 -6.10
N TRP A 55 -2.37 1.44 -4.92
CA TRP A 55 -2.30 0.51 -3.79
C TRP A 55 -0.85 0.09 -3.46
N SER A 56 -0.59 -1.21 -3.42
CA SER A 56 0.71 -1.77 -3.05
C SER A 56 1.85 -1.42 -4.01
N MET A 57 1.57 -0.83 -5.18
CA MET A 57 2.60 -0.21 -6.01
C MET A 57 3.23 1.03 -5.35
N THR A 58 2.68 1.51 -4.23
CA THR A 58 3.32 2.48 -3.34
C THR A 58 4.60 1.92 -2.71
N LYS A 59 4.65 0.62 -2.40
CA LYS A 59 5.75 0.01 -1.64
C LYS A 59 7.13 0.15 -2.31
N PRO A 60 7.26 -0.07 -3.64
CA PRO A 60 8.50 0.22 -4.35
C PRO A 60 8.95 1.68 -4.21
N VAL A 61 8.03 2.66 -4.24
CA VAL A 61 8.36 4.09 -4.11
C VAL A 61 8.98 4.38 -2.73
N ILE A 62 8.36 3.84 -1.67
CA ILE A 62 8.88 3.93 -0.30
C ILE A 62 10.24 3.24 -0.18
N SER A 63 10.36 2.05 -0.77
CA SER A 63 11.60 1.25 -0.73
C SER A 63 12.76 1.99 -1.40
N VAL A 64 12.53 2.70 -2.51
CA VAL A 64 13.57 3.53 -3.16
C VAL A 64 14.06 4.63 -2.22
N VAL A 65 13.16 5.31 -1.50
CA VAL A 65 13.58 6.33 -0.53
C VAL A 65 14.38 5.74 0.63
N ILE A 66 14.01 4.55 1.12
CA ILE A 66 14.82 3.81 2.11
C ILE A 66 16.22 3.51 1.56
N LEU A 67 16.33 3.04 0.31
CA LEU A 67 17.62 2.77 -0.33
C LEU A 67 18.45 4.05 -0.53
N GLN A 68 17.83 5.18 -0.86
CA GLN A 68 18.51 6.48 -0.91
C GLN A 68 19.05 6.88 0.47
N LEU A 69 18.26 6.71 1.55
CA LEU A 69 18.72 6.98 2.91
C LEU A 69 19.87 6.06 3.35
N ILE A 70 19.89 4.81 2.87
CA ILE A 70 21.01 3.88 3.06
C ILE A 70 22.25 4.38 2.31
N GLU A 71 22.11 4.80 1.05
CA GLU A 71 23.21 5.37 0.25
C GLU A 71 23.79 6.64 0.92
N GLU A 72 22.93 7.47 1.49
CA GLU A 72 23.28 8.65 2.28
C GLU A 72 23.87 8.33 3.67
N LYS A 73 23.98 7.04 4.02
CA LYS A 73 24.45 6.53 5.33
C LYS A 73 23.65 7.08 6.52
N LYS A 74 22.37 7.39 6.30
CA LYS A 74 21.44 7.84 7.35
C LYS A 74 20.86 6.67 8.14
N ILE A 75 20.77 5.51 7.50
CA ILE A 75 20.34 4.23 8.07
C ILE A 75 21.15 3.09 7.43
N LYS A 76 21.09 1.91 8.00
CA LYS A 76 21.65 0.67 7.45
C LYS A 76 20.61 -0.43 7.46
N LEU A 77 20.86 -1.45 6.64
CA LEU A 77 20.01 -2.65 6.57
C LEU A 77 19.90 -3.38 7.92
N ASP A 78 20.99 -3.44 8.68
CA ASP A 78 21.05 -4.19 9.94
C ASP A 78 20.66 -3.37 11.17
N ASP A 79 20.28 -2.09 11.00
CA ASP A 79 19.80 -1.29 12.11
C ASP A 79 18.47 -1.86 12.61
N ILE A 80 18.33 -1.97 13.93
CA ILE A 80 17.09 -2.45 14.56
C ILE A 80 16.03 -1.35 14.56
N ILE A 81 14.75 -1.73 14.38
CA ILE A 81 13.67 -0.73 14.24
C ILE A 81 13.49 0.14 15.49
N THR A 82 13.88 -0.35 16.67
CA THR A 82 13.70 0.37 17.94
C THR A 82 14.69 1.51 18.15
N GLU A 83 15.76 1.60 17.34
CA GLU A 83 16.61 2.80 17.30
C GLU A 83 15.85 4.02 16.77
N TYR A 84 14.85 3.79 15.91
CA TYR A 84 14.03 4.82 15.29
C TYR A 84 12.63 4.90 15.91
N LEU A 85 12.10 3.76 16.35
CA LEU A 85 10.73 3.59 16.84
C LEU A 85 10.74 2.87 18.19
N PRO A 86 11.11 3.56 19.29
CA PRO A 86 11.27 2.94 20.62
C PRO A 86 9.98 2.36 21.20
N GLN A 87 8.80 2.71 20.67
CA GLN A 87 7.54 2.09 21.06
C GLN A 87 7.48 0.58 20.76
N PHE A 88 8.31 0.09 19.83
CA PHE A 88 8.42 -1.35 19.52
C PHE A 88 9.31 -2.14 20.49
N ASN A 89 9.87 -1.53 21.54
CA ASN A 89 10.75 -2.23 22.50
C ASN A 89 10.05 -3.37 23.27
N ASN A 90 8.72 -3.33 23.40
CA ASN A 90 7.94 -4.34 24.10
C ASN A 90 7.20 -5.30 23.16
N LEU A 91 7.65 -5.40 21.89
CA LEU A 91 7.05 -6.33 20.94
C LEU A 91 7.11 -7.76 21.47
N THR A 92 5.96 -8.41 21.44
CA THR A 92 5.83 -9.85 21.65
C THR A 92 5.43 -10.52 20.33
N VAL A 93 5.45 -11.84 20.30
CA VAL A 93 5.06 -12.65 19.15
C VAL A 93 4.14 -13.76 19.59
N LEU A 94 3.19 -14.17 18.76
CA LEU A 94 2.35 -15.33 19.07
C LEU A 94 3.20 -16.58 19.30
N LYS A 95 2.82 -17.38 20.30
CA LYS A 95 3.52 -18.63 20.61
C LYS A 95 3.50 -19.61 19.43
N THR A 96 2.37 -19.68 18.73
CA THR A 96 2.22 -20.31 17.41
C THR A 96 1.23 -19.47 16.57
N ARG A 97 1.21 -19.64 15.24
CA ARG A 97 0.30 -18.87 14.36
C ARG A 97 -1.19 -19.03 14.67
N ASP A 98 -1.55 -20.15 15.29
CA ASP A 98 -2.93 -20.50 15.68
C ASP A 98 -3.25 -20.17 17.15
N SER A 99 -2.29 -19.63 17.90
CA SER A 99 -2.50 -19.17 19.27
C SER A 99 -3.55 -18.07 19.33
N ASN A 100 -4.24 -17.97 20.47
CA ASN A 100 -5.04 -16.79 20.79
C ASN A 100 -4.15 -15.55 20.77
N ILE A 101 -4.72 -14.39 20.43
CA ILE A 101 -3.97 -13.14 20.29
C ILE A 101 -3.19 -12.73 21.55
N SER A 102 -3.63 -13.16 22.74
CA SER A 102 -2.98 -12.90 24.02
C SER A 102 -1.92 -13.93 24.42
N ASP A 103 -1.87 -15.10 23.77
CA ASP A 103 -0.89 -16.16 24.04
C ASP A 103 0.41 -15.89 23.26
N THR A 104 1.24 -15.04 23.87
CA THR A 104 2.46 -14.50 23.27
C THR A 104 3.70 -14.91 24.06
N VAL A 105 4.84 -14.90 23.37
CA VAL A 105 6.18 -15.07 23.92
C VAL A 105 7.06 -13.89 23.53
N ASN A 106 8.22 -13.76 24.18
CA ASN A 106 9.19 -12.74 23.81
C ASN A 106 9.75 -12.99 22.39
N ILE A 107 10.04 -11.90 21.68
CA ILE A 107 10.82 -11.97 20.45
C ILE A 107 12.26 -12.35 20.76
N ASN A 108 12.88 -13.13 19.86
CA ASN A 108 14.28 -13.54 19.99
C ASN A 108 15.24 -12.44 19.54
N ASN A 109 14.85 -11.67 18.52
CA ASN A 109 15.61 -10.55 17.97
C ASN A 109 14.62 -9.42 17.63
N ILE A 110 15.07 -8.17 17.72
CA ILE A 110 14.31 -7.02 17.25
C ILE A 110 14.37 -6.99 15.72
N PRO A 111 13.26 -6.77 14.99
CA PRO A 111 13.30 -6.63 13.54
C PRO A 111 14.27 -5.55 13.08
N THR A 112 14.90 -5.77 11.92
CA THR A 112 15.80 -4.80 11.28
C THR A 112 15.13 -4.06 10.11
N ILE A 113 15.78 -3.01 9.60
CA ILE A 113 15.37 -2.35 8.33
C ILE A 113 15.28 -3.37 7.18
N LYS A 114 16.23 -4.30 7.11
CA LYS A 114 16.23 -5.40 6.14
C LYS A 114 15.00 -6.29 6.29
N ASP A 115 14.62 -6.64 7.51
CA ASP A 115 13.44 -7.46 7.74
C ASP A 115 12.15 -6.78 7.29
N LEU A 116 12.06 -5.46 7.46
CA LEU A 116 10.93 -4.70 6.97
C LEU A 116 10.86 -4.70 5.43
N LEU A 117 11.99 -4.47 4.74
CA LEU A 117 12.09 -4.48 3.28
C LEU A 117 11.76 -5.86 2.69
N LEU A 118 12.14 -6.92 3.40
CA LEU A 118 11.93 -8.30 2.95
C LEU A 118 10.60 -8.90 3.40
N HIS A 119 9.78 -8.18 4.17
CA HIS A 119 8.57 -8.73 4.78
C HIS A 119 8.86 -9.96 5.68
N THR A 120 9.99 -9.93 6.41
CA THR A 120 10.39 -10.96 7.38
C THR A 120 10.39 -10.45 8.82
N ALA A 121 9.85 -9.26 9.08
CA ALA A 121 9.79 -8.65 10.40
C ALA A 121 8.76 -9.28 11.35
N GLY A 122 7.96 -10.25 10.89
CA GLY A 122 6.94 -10.94 11.69
C GLY A 122 5.57 -10.28 11.72
N PHE A 123 5.39 -9.09 11.12
CA PHE A 123 4.10 -8.42 10.99
C PHE A 123 3.13 -9.19 10.07
N SER A 124 1.84 -8.90 10.19
CA SER A 124 0.79 -9.40 9.29
C SER A 124 0.13 -8.26 8.48
N TYR A 125 -1.01 -8.52 7.87
CA TYR A 125 -1.88 -7.58 7.18
C TYR A 125 -3.34 -7.95 7.45
N ASN A 126 -4.21 -6.96 7.65
CA ASN A 126 -5.63 -7.13 8.02
C ASN A 126 -6.45 -8.10 7.13
N PHE A 127 -6.03 -8.37 5.89
CA PHE A 127 -6.74 -9.25 4.95
C PHE A 127 -6.18 -10.69 4.86
N LEU A 128 -5.13 -11.04 5.61
CA LEU A 128 -4.49 -12.37 5.51
C LEU A 128 -5.21 -13.48 6.29
N GLY A 129 -6.20 -13.13 7.11
CA GLY A 129 -7.07 -14.10 7.80
C GLY A 129 -6.45 -14.87 8.97
N ASP A 130 -5.15 -14.68 9.25
CA ASP A 130 -4.51 -15.19 10.48
C ASP A 130 -4.98 -14.45 11.74
N ALA A 131 -4.54 -14.93 12.92
CA ALA A 131 -4.96 -14.38 14.21
C ALA A 131 -4.59 -12.90 14.37
N VAL A 132 -3.40 -12.48 13.91
CA VAL A 132 -2.93 -11.09 13.98
C VAL A 132 -3.69 -10.22 12.97
N ALA A 133 -3.92 -10.72 11.76
CA ALA A 133 -4.74 -10.05 10.74
C ALA A 133 -6.17 -9.75 11.22
N LYS A 134 -6.81 -10.73 11.87
CA LYS A 134 -8.14 -10.56 12.48
C LYS A 134 -8.13 -9.51 13.57
N GLU A 135 -7.07 -9.47 14.38
CA GLU A 135 -6.91 -8.44 15.40
C GLU A 135 -6.71 -7.05 14.79
N TYR A 136 -5.88 -6.92 13.75
CA TYR A 136 -5.69 -5.66 13.02
C TYR A 136 -7.03 -5.11 12.52
N HIS A 137 -7.87 -5.99 11.95
CA HIS A 137 -9.21 -5.63 11.53
C HIS A 137 -10.11 -5.22 12.72
N ARG A 138 -10.07 -5.97 13.83
CA ARG A 138 -10.88 -5.72 15.04
C ARG A 138 -10.58 -4.36 15.67
N VAL A 139 -9.31 -3.96 15.73
CA VAL A 139 -8.89 -2.68 16.31
C VAL A 139 -8.95 -1.52 15.32
N GLY A 140 -9.27 -1.78 14.05
CA GLY A 140 -9.37 -0.76 13.02
C GLY A 140 -8.03 -0.24 12.51
N LEU A 141 -6.96 -1.03 12.62
CA LEU A 141 -5.63 -0.64 12.16
C LEU A 141 -5.67 -0.34 10.65
N PHE A 142 -5.24 0.87 10.28
CA PHE A 142 -5.29 1.42 8.91
C PHE A 142 -6.69 1.51 8.30
N HIS A 143 -7.76 1.56 9.09
CA HIS A 143 -9.12 1.78 8.59
C HIS A 143 -9.54 3.26 8.59
N SER A 144 -8.82 4.13 9.30
CA SER A 144 -9.16 5.55 9.37
C SER A 144 -8.66 6.32 8.13
N ASN A 145 -9.46 7.32 7.75
CA ASN A 145 -9.17 8.29 6.68
C ASN A 145 -8.44 9.55 7.18
N ASP A 146 -8.38 9.77 8.49
CA ASP A 146 -7.90 11.00 9.11
C ASP A 146 -6.71 10.81 10.07
N THR A 147 -6.45 9.57 10.50
CA THR A 147 -5.28 9.23 11.31
C THR A 147 -3.98 9.45 10.54
N THR A 148 -3.03 10.04 11.24
CA THR A 148 -1.64 10.16 10.82
C THR A 148 -0.98 8.79 10.76
N LEU A 149 0.10 8.68 9.97
CA LEU A 149 0.92 7.47 9.95
C LEU A 149 1.51 7.15 11.34
N GLU A 150 1.84 8.17 12.11
CA GLU A 150 2.33 8.01 13.49
C GLU A 150 1.31 7.34 14.41
N GLU A 151 0.05 7.77 14.38
CA GLU A 151 -1.02 7.16 15.18
C GLU A 151 -1.22 5.69 14.83
N GLU A 152 -1.22 5.35 13.54
CA GLU A 152 -1.35 3.96 13.09
C GLU A 152 -0.16 3.09 13.51
N ILE A 153 1.07 3.61 13.42
CA ILE A 153 2.26 2.88 13.88
C ILE A 153 2.28 2.73 15.41
N ASN A 154 1.80 3.72 16.15
CA ASN A 154 1.63 3.61 17.60
C ASN A 154 0.61 2.53 17.95
N LEU A 155 -0.52 2.46 17.25
CA LEU A 155 -1.50 1.38 17.43
C LEU A 155 -0.89 0.01 17.08
N LEU A 156 -0.19 -0.10 15.93
CA LEU A 156 0.51 -1.31 15.52
C LEU A 156 1.50 -1.81 16.60
N SER A 157 2.20 -0.90 17.27
CA SER A 157 3.19 -1.24 18.31
C SER A 157 2.60 -1.92 19.56
N THR A 158 1.28 -1.84 19.74
CA THR A 158 0.57 -2.49 20.85
C THR A 158 0.19 -3.95 20.56
N LEU A 159 0.38 -4.40 19.32
CA LEU A 159 -0.09 -5.69 18.82
C LEU A 159 1.08 -6.67 18.67
N PRO A 160 0.87 -7.99 18.88
CA PRO A 160 1.94 -8.96 18.73
C PRO A 160 2.30 -9.19 17.26
N LEU A 161 3.52 -9.68 17.04
CA LEU A 161 3.94 -10.26 15.77
C LEU A 161 3.30 -11.64 15.57
N LEU A 162 3.14 -12.04 14.31
CA LEU A 162 2.59 -13.34 13.93
C LEU A 162 3.61 -14.48 14.01
N CYS A 163 4.87 -14.17 13.69
CA CYS A 163 5.99 -15.10 13.73
C CYS A 163 7.27 -14.37 14.14
N GLN A 164 8.30 -15.12 14.53
CA GLN A 164 9.56 -14.55 14.99
C GLN A 164 10.23 -13.73 13.85
N PRO A 165 10.87 -12.60 14.16
CA PRO A 165 11.60 -11.85 13.15
C PRO A 165 12.68 -12.69 12.47
N SER A 166 12.86 -12.48 11.16
CA SER A 166 13.82 -13.16 10.28
C SER A 166 13.63 -14.68 10.10
N THR A 167 12.51 -15.27 10.56
CA THR A 167 12.29 -16.72 10.43
C THR A 167 11.36 -17.11 9.28
N GLU A 168 10.43 -16.24 8.90
CA GLU A 168 9.41 -16.51 7.87
C GLU A 168 9.17 -15.27 7.02
N TRP A 169 8.72 -15.48 5.78
CA TRP A 169 8.22 -14.42 4.91
C TRP A 169 6.71 -14.28 5.06
N VAL A 170 6.23 -13.09 5.41
CA VAL A 170 4.81 -12.76 5.51
C VAL A 170 4.57 -11.35 4.95
N TYR A 171 3.87 -11.28 3.80
CA TYR A 171 3.44 -10.00 3.26
C TYR A 171 2.67 -9.18 4.30
N SER A 172 3.02 -7.92 4.51
CA SER A 172 2.65 -7.24 5.74
C SER A 172 2.65 -5.72 5.65
N VAL A 173 2.22 -5.09 6.73
CA VAL A 173 2.30 -3.63 6.96
C VAL A 173 3.72 -3.13 7.21
N SER A 174 4.75 -3.96 7.02
CA SER A 174 6.17 -3.61 7.25
C SER A 174 6.61 -2.34 6.52
N VAL A 175 6.06 -2.06 5.34
CA VAL A 175 6.43 -0.87 4.57
C VAL A 175 5.82 0.42 5.15
N ASP A 176 4.71 0.33 5.88
CA ASP A 176 4.18 1.46 6.67
C ASP A 176 5.13 1.82 7.82
N VAL A 177 5.78 0.82 8.44
CA VAL A 177 6.83 1.05 9.45
C VAL A 177 8.03 1.74 8.82
N LEU A 178 8.49 1.30 7.64
CA LEU A 178 9.55 1.98 6.88
C LEU A 178 9.20 3.43 6.57
N ALA A 179 7.96 3.67 6.13
CA ALA A 179 7.49 5.02 5.84
C ALA A 179 7.54 5.92 7.08
N ARG A 180 7.20 5.42 8.27
CA ARG A 180 7.33 6.19 9.51
C ARG A 180 8.79 6.48 9.87
N ILE A 181 9.69 5.53 9.63
CA ILE A 181 11.14 5.73 9.83
C ILE A 181 11.65 6.86 8.91
N ILE A 182 11.17 6.94 7.66
CA ILE A 182 11.50 8.05 6.74
C ILE A 182 11.11 9.40 7.37
N GLU A 183 9.89 9.53 7.89
CA GLU A 183 9.43 10.78 8.51
C GLU A 183 10.30 11.18 9.72
N ILE A 184 10.68 10.22 10.56
CA ILE A 184 11.51 10.47 11.74
C ILE A 184 12.91 10.97 11.36
N LEU A 185 13.53 10.34 10.37
CA LEU A 185 14.89 10.68 9.93
C LEU A 185 14.96 12.03 9.23
N THR A 186 13.96 12.31 8.41
CA THR A 186 13.89 13.53 7.59
C THR A 186 13.32 14.71 8.36
N LYS A 187 12.49 14.45 9.39
CA LYS A 187 11.68 15.44 10.12
C LYS A 187 10.70 16.17 9.19
N GLU A 188 10.21 15.46 8.18
CA GLU A 188 9.28 15.95 7.18
C GLU A 188 8.12 14.95 7.03
N THR A 189 7.00 15.40 6.46
CA THR A 189 5.89 14.50 6.15
C THR A 189 6.26 13.55 5.02
N LEU A 190 5.72 12.33 5.02
CA LEU A 190 6.00 11.36 3.97
C LEU A 190 5.73 11.93 2.56
N GLN A 191 4.61 12.64 2.38
CA GLN A 191 4.25 13.32 1.12
C GLN A 191 5.37 14.26 0.66
N SER A 192 5.89 15.13 1.55
CA SER A 192 6.93 16.09 1.17
C SER A 192 8.24 15.41 0.81
N VAL A 193 8.58 14.34 1.52
CA VAL A 193 9.79 13.55 1.22
C VAL A 193 9.69 12.90 -0.15
N LEU A 194 8.58 12.22 -0.45
CA LEU A 194 8.39 11.58 -1.76
C LEU A 194 8.34 12.61 -2.89
N GLU A 195 7.72 13.75 -2.66
CA GLU A 195 7.67 14.84 -3.63
C GLU A 195 9.08 15.34 -3.99
N LYS A 196 9.90 15.66 -2.99
CA LYS A 196 11.25 16.18 -3.19
C LYS A 196 12.21 15.14 -3.80
N ARG A 197 12.12 13.88 -3.34
CA ARG A 197 13.11 12.85 -3.66
C ARG A 197 12.78 12.06 -4.93
N ILE A 198 11.50 11.94 -5.28
CA ILE A 198 11.03 11.07 -6.35
C ILE A 198 10.19 11.86 -7.36
N PHE A 199 9.10 12.49 -6.92
CA PHE A 199 8.10 12.97 -7.87
C PHE A 199 8.57 14.18 -8.68
N GLN A 200 9.18 15.19 -8.04
CA GLN A 200 9.71 16.36 -8.76
C GLN A 200 10.87 16.00 -9.70
N PRO A 201 11.90 15.22 -9.28
CA PRO A 201 12.98 14.82 -10.19
C PRO A 201 12.54 13.97 -11.39
N LEU A 202 11.43 13.21 -11.26
CA LEU A 202 10.89 12.34 -12.30
C LEU A 202 9.67 12.93 -13.02
N GLU A 203 9.34 14.19 -12.75
CA GLU A 203 8.19 14.91 -13.35
C GLU A 203 6.83 14.20 -13.12
N MET A 204 6.67 13.50 -12.00
CA MET A 204 5.44 12.78 -11.62
C MET A 204 4.39 13.72 -10.99
N VAL A 205 3.92 14.70 -11.75
CA VAL A 205 3.05 15.81 -11.28
C VAL A 205 1.65 15.40 -10.79
N ASP A 206 1.27 14.15 -11.02
CA ASP A 206 -0.05 13.60 -10.69
C ASP A 206 0.00 12.48 -9.64
N THR A 207 1.19 12.17 -9.09
CA THR A 207 1.36 11.17 -8.04
C THR A 207 1.38 11.84 -6.66
N SER A 208 0.47 11.44 -5.78
CA SER A 208 0.29 12.03 -4.45
C SER A 208 -0.57 11.14 -3.56
N PHE A 209 -0.55 11.38 -2.24
CA PHE A 209 -1.51 10.76 -1.31
C PHE A 209 -2.89 11.43 -1.30
N MET A 210 -3.04 12.57 -1.98
CA MET A 210 -4.28 13.35 -2.04
C MET A 210 -4.49 13.92 -3.44
N LEU A 211 -5.75 14.08 -3.85
CA LEU A 211 -6.15 14.69 -5.11
C LEU A 211 -6.86 16.01 -4.86
N GLU A 212 -6.48 17.01 -5.64
CA GLU A 212 -7.26 18.24 -5.75
C GLU A 212 -8.65 17.95 -6.34
N GLU A 213 -9.65 18.73 -5.94
CA GLU A 213 -11.02 18.62 -6.45
C GLU A 213 -11.08 18.68 -7.99
N SER A 214 -10.23 19.52 -8.58
CA SER A 214 -10.07 19.68 -10.04
C SER A 214 -9.61 18.41 -10.77
N LYS A 215 -9.02 17.45 -10.06
CA LYS A 215 -8.48 16.20 -10.62
C LYS A 215 -9.41 15.00 -10.42
N LEU A 216 -10.45 15.13 -9.60
CA LEU A 216 -11.35 14.02 -9.24
C LEU A 216 -12.07 13.43 -10.46
N ASP A 217 -12.35 14.24 -11.47
CA ASP A 217 -13.01 13.76 -12.69
C ASP A 217 -12.12 12.82 -13.52
N ARG A 218 -10.79 12.83 -13.29
CA ARG A 218 -9.83 11.92 -13.94
C ARG A 218 -9.64 10.62 -13.17
N LEU A 219 -10.14 10.52 -11.94
CA LEU A 219 -9.98 9.35 -11.09
C LEU A 219 -10.85 8.19 -11.57
N MET A 220 -10.22 7.03 -11.77
CA MET A 220 -10.93 5.81 -12.13
C MET A 220 -11.81 5.31 -10.98
N THR A 221 -13.06 5.00 -11.31
CA THR A 221 -13.98 4.36 -10.37
C THR A 221 -13.48 2.95 -10.05
N SER A 222 -13.39 2.61 -8.77
CA SER A 222 -13.07 1.26 -8.33
C SER A 222 -14.31 0.36 -8.46
N TYR A 223 -14.12 -0.91 -8.80
CA TYR A 223 -15.19 -1.90 -8.89
C TYR A 223 -14.77 -3.20 -8.23
N GLU A 224 -15.75 -3.94 -7.71
CA GLU A 224 -15.60 -5.32 -7.24
C GLU A 224 -16.20 -6.27 -8.28
N PHE A 225 -15.44 -7.29 -8.69
CA PHE A 225 -15.95 -8.30 -9.61
C PHE A 225 -16.67 -9.41 -8.84
N ASP A 226 -17.95 -9.64 -9.17
CA ASP A 226 -18.72 -10.77 -8.67
C ASP A 226 -18.53 -11.98 -9.61
N PRO A 227 -17.82 -13.04 -9.17
CA PRO A 227 -17.56 -14.20 -10.01
C PRO A 227 -18.80 -15.07 -10.26
N LEU A 228 -19.82 -15.01 -9.39
CA LEU A 228 -21.05 -15.78 -9.54
C LEU A 228 -21.97 -15.13 -10.57
N GLN A 229 -22.11 -13.80 -10.50
CA GLN A 229 -22.95 -13.04 -11.43
C GLN A 229 -22.19 -12.57 -12.67
N LYS A 230 -20.86 -12.74 -12.70
CA LYS A 230 -19.95 -12.29 -13.76
C LYS A 230 -20.17 -10.82 -14.14
N LYS A 231 -20.22 -9.96 -13.12
CA LYS A 231 -20.47 -8.53 -13.31
C LYS A 231 -19.64 -7.69 -12.35
N LEU A 232 -19.42 -6.45 -12.74
CA LEU A 232 -18.82 -5.42 -11.89
C LEU A 232 -19.90 -4.80 -11.01
N ASN A 233 -19.62 -4.75 -9.72
CA ASN A 233 -20.40 -4.02 -8.73
C ASN A 233 -19.60 -2.82 -8.23
N GLU A 234 -20.30 -1.84 -7.71
CA GLU A 234 -19.66 -0.85 -6.83
C GLU A 234 -19.09 -1.58 -5.61
N PRO A 235 -17.88 -1.21 -5.13
CA PRO A 235 -17.27 -1.85 -3.99
C PRO A 235 -18.18 -1.73 -2.77
N SER A 236 -18.40 -2.85 -2.06
CA SER A 236 -19.19 -2.82 -0.83
C SER A 236 -18.37 -2.25 0.33
N ALA A 237 -18.91 -1.24 1.00
CA ALA A 237 -18.31 -0.61 2.19
C ALA A 237 -18.16 -1.56 3.40
N ASN A 238 -18.79 -2.74 3.38
CA ASN A 238 -18.91 -3.64 4.53
C ASN A 238 -18.03 -4.89 4.45
N THR A 239 -17.13 -5.01 3.49
CA THR A 239 -16.32 -6.23 3.33
C THR A 239 -14.97 -6.09 4.02
N GLN A 240 -14.52 -7.17 4.67
CA GLN A 240 -13.14 -7.37 5.16
C GLN A 240 -12.08 -7.34 4.05
N LYS A 241 -12.44 -6.90 2.85
CA LYS A 241 -11.58 -6.81 1.68
C LYS A 241 -11.01 -5.41 1.62
N ILE A 242 -9.73 -5.31 1.26
CA ILE A 242 -9.06 -4.07 0.87
C ILE A 242 -9.91 -3.26 -0.13
N GLU A 243 -10.70 -3.95 -0.95
CA GLU A 243 -11.59 -3.40 -1.98
C GLU A 243 -12.65 -2.41 -1.43
N GLY A 244 -13.02 -2.48 -0.15
CA GLY A 244 -13.95 -1.54 0.48
C GLY A 244 -13.32 -0.19 0.89
N TYR A 245 -11.99 -0.09 0.92
CA TYR A 245 -11.27 1.08 1.45
C TYR A 245 -10.71 1.95 0.33
N GLY A 246 -11.57 2.66 -0.39
CA GLY A 246 -11.04 3.80 -1.17
C GLY A 246 -10.33 4.74 -0.20
N TYR A 247 -9.00 4.87 -0.29
CA TYR A 247 -8.31 5.84 0.55
C TYR A 247 -8.76 7.27 0.20
N PRO A 248 -8.77 8.17 1.19
CA PRO A 248 -9.36 9.49 1.05
C PRO A 248 -8.66 10.26 -0.07
N THR A 249 -9.45 11.02 -0.84
CA THR A 249 -8.91 11.90 -1.87
C THR A 249 -8.52 13.26 -1.31
N ASN A 250 -9.12 13.71 -0.21
CA ASN A 250 -8.93 15.07 0.31
C ASN A 250 -8.57 15.11 1.80
N SER A 251 -7.55 14.33 2.18
CA SER A 251 -7.02 14.30 3.56
C SER A 251 -5.54 14.62 3.55
N ALA A 252 -5.17 15.79 4.08
CA ALA A 252 -3.79 16.26 4.08
C ALA A 252 -2.89 15.51 5.09
N THR A 253 -3.49 14.85 6.09
CA THR A 253 -2.79 14.05 7.09
C THR A 253 -2.62 12.59 6.68
N TYR A 254 -3.34 12.16 5.63
CA TYR A 254 -3.32 10.79 5.18
C TYR A 254 -2.07 10.48 4.35
N ALA A 255 -1.25 9.56 4.85
CA ALA A 255 -0.14 8.97 4.12
C ALA A 255 0.11 7.56 4.67
N ARG A 256 0.45 6.62 3.79
CA ARG A 256 0.71 5.21 4.14
C ARG A 256 1.90 4.70 3.34
N GLY A 257 2.66 3.77 3.89
CA GLY A 257 3.78 3.15 3.19
C GLY A 257 3.33 1.96 2.32
N GLY A 258 2.29 1.25 2.76
CA GLY A 258 1.77 0.08 2.09
C GLY A 258 0.80 0.38 0.93
N HIS A 259 0.21 1.57 0.89
CA HIS A 259 -0.83 2.00 -0.05
C HIS A 259 -0.98 3.53 -0.05
N GLY A 260 -1.95 4.07 -0.78
CA GLY A 260 -2.38 5.47 -0.64
C GLY A 260 -1.97 6.42 -1.77
N LEU A 261 -0.97 6.08 -2.59
CA LEU A 261 -0.63 6.92 -3.74
C LEU A 261 -1.64 6.78 -4.87
N PHE A 262 -1.96 7.88 -5.53
CA PHE A 262 -2.67 7.90 -6.82
C PHE A 262 -1.69 7.90 -8.01
#